data_AF-A0A538G6G1-F1
#
_entry.id   AF-A0A538G6G1-F1
#
_cell.length_a   1.000
_cell.length_b   1.000
_cell.length_c   1.000
_cell.angle_alpha   90.00
_cell.angle_beta   90.00
_cell.angle_gamma   90.00
#
_symmetry.space_group_name_H-M   'P 1'
#
loop_
_entity.id
_entity.type
_entity.pdbx_description
1 polymer ?
#
loop_
_entity_poly.entity_id
_entity_poly.type
_entity_poly.pdbx_seq_one_letter_code
_entity_poly.pdbx_strand_id
1 'polypeptide(L)' 'MTETQVTVRAAEAGTYRLAIRYSPYWMASTGCLDPGQDSMIRLRIPAAGTVKLSIHVNARRALDAFAGQRPQTCTS' A
#
# COMPACT_ATOMS: atom_id res chain seq x y z
N MET A 1 13.26 13.37 -2.87
CA MET A 1 12.94 12.46 -3.99
C MET A 1 11.56 11.90 -3.74
N THR A 2 10.60 12.12 -4.63
CA THR A 2 9.26 11.50 -4.57
C THR A 2 9.30 10.23 -5.40
N GLU A 3 9.50 9.09 -4.74
CA GLU A 3 9.42 7.78 -5.39
C GLU A 3 7.94 7.47 -5.64
N THR A 4 7.57 7.35 -6.91
CA THR A 4 6.19 7.10 -7.34
C THR A 4 5.92 5.62 -7.56
N GLN A 5 6.95 4.78 -7.54
CA GLN A 5 6.86 3.34 -7.75
C GLN A 5 7.91 2.59 -6.95
N VAL A 6 7.51 1.49 -6.31
CA VAL A 6 8.36 0.61 -5.51
C VAL A 6 8.03 -0.83 -5.89
N THR A 7 9.05 -1.68 -6.05
CA THR A 7 8.84 -3.10 -6.33
C THR A 7 9.39 -3.92 -5.16
N VAL A 8 8.53 -4.75 -4.56
CA VAL A 8 8.87 -5.63 -3.45
C VAL A 8 8.84 -7.07 -3.96
N ARG A 9 9.92 -7.82 -3.74
CA ARG A 9 9.93 -9.27 -3.92
C ARG A 9 9.87 -9.93 -2.56
N ALA A 10 8.84 -10.72 -2.33
CA ALA A 10 8.64 -11.46 -1.10
C ALA A 10 8.68 -12.95 -1.39
N ALA A 11 9.50 -13.68 -0.63
CA ALA A 11 9.68 -15.11 -0.81
C ALA A 11 8.53 -15.94 -0.22
N GLU A 12 7.72 -15.35 0.66
CA GLU A 12 6.66 -16.04 1.41
C GLU A 12 5.44 -15.12 1.58
N ALA A 13 4.31 -15.71 1.99
CA ALA A 13 3.16 -14.94 2.45
C ALA A 13 3.49 -14.24 3.78
N GLY A 14 2.90 -13.06 4.03
CA GLY A 14 3.13 -12.39 5.32
C GLY A 14 2.83 -10.91 5.32
N THR A 15 3.23 -10.26 6.42
CA THR A 15 3.14 -8.81 6.60
C THR A 15 4.54 -8.20 6.62
N TYR A 16 4.80 -7.27 5.71
CA TYR A 16 6.07 -6.60 5.52
C TYR A 16 5.96 -5.13 5.89
N ARG A 17 6.95 -4.62 6.63
CA ARG A 17 7.10 -3.20 6.92
C ARG A 17 7.99 -2.56 5.86
N LEU A 18 7.46 -1.61 5.12
CA LEU A 18 8.23 -0.81 4.17
C LEU A 18 8.56 0.53 4.83
N ALA A 19 9.83 0.94 4.85
CA ALA A 19 10.26 2.22 5.44
C ALA A 19 9.89 3.43 4.57
N ILE A 20 8.65 3.48 4.12
CA ILE A 20 8.07 4.48 3.22
C ILE A 20 6.79 4.97 3.87
N ARG A 21 6.61 6.29 3.92
CA ARG A 21 5.42 6.90 4.54
C ARG A 21 4.15 6.47 3.80
N TYR A 22 3.13 6.14 4.59
CA TYR A 22 1.81 5.82 4.07
C TYR A 22 1.16 7.05 3.41
N SER A 23 0.41 6.79 2.35
CA SER A 23 -0.40 7.76 1.62
C SER A 23 -1.60 7.02 1.03
N PRO A 24 -2.80 7.62 1.04
CA PRO A 24 -4.00 6.99 0.47
C PRO A 24 -3.93 6.80 -1.06
N TYR A 25 -2.91 7.37 -1.71
CA TYR A 25 -2.68 7.25 -3.14
C TYR A 25 -1.84 6.03 -3.53
N TRP A 26 -1.23 5.33 -2.57
CA TRP A 26 -0.51 4.09 -2.85
C TRP A 26 -1.47 2.98 -3.28
N MET A 27 -1.08 2.27 -4.32
CA MET A 27 -1.74 1.06 -4.79
C MET A 27 -0.75 -0.09 -4.80
N ALA A 28 -1.16 -1.25 -4.31
CA ALA A 28 -0.44 -2.49 -4.52
C ALA A 28 -1.10 -3.29 -5.65
N SER A 29 -0.29 -3.92 -6.50
CA SER A 29 -0.76 -4.87 -7.51
C SER A 29 -1.38 -6.12 -6.90
N THR A 30 -0.97 -6.48 -5.68
CA THR A 30 -1.47 -7.64 -4.93
C THR A 30 -1.33 -7.39 -3.43
N GLY A 31 -2.30 -7.88 -2.65
CA GLY A 31 -2.33 -7.69 -1.20
C GLY A 31 -2.97 -6.36 -0.77
N CYS A 32 -2.81 -6.04 0.51
CA CYS A 32 -3.35 -4.84 1.14
C CYS A 32 -2.24 -3.91 1.62
N LEU A 33 -2.57 -2.63 1.75
CA LEU A 33 -1.72 -1.60 2.33
C LEU A 33 -2.42 -0.95 3.51
N ASP A 34 -1.81 -1.05 4.68
CA ASP A 34 -2.28 -0.43 5.92
C ASP A 34 -1.27 0.59 6.46
N PRO A 35 -1.72 1.73 7.02
CA PRO A 35 -0.84 2.60 7.77
C PRO A 35 -0.40 1.92 9.07
N GLY A 36 0.91 1.78 9.27
CA GLY A 36 1.48 1.37 10.54
C GLY A 36 1.37 2.45 11.62
N GLN A 37 1.52 2.04 12.87
CA GLN A 37 1.61 2.96 14.04
C GLN A 37 2.75 3.98 13.87
N ASP A 38 3.79 3.61 13.12
CA ASP A 38 4.94 4.43 12.77
C ASP A 38 4.74 5.28 11.50
N SER A 39 3.51 5.40 11.01
CA SER A 39 3.16 6.10 9.75
C SER A 39 3.79 5.52 8.48
N MET A 40 4.37 4.32 8.57
CA MET A 40 4.97 3.61 7.45
C MET A 40 4.00 2.59 6.86
N ILE A 41 4.22 2.19 5.61
CA ILE A 41 3.38 1.22 4.93
C ILE A 41 3.58 -0.18 5.53
N ARG A 42 2.47 -0.82 5.90
CA ARG A 42 2.40 -2.27 6.14
C ARG A 42 1.77 -2.93 4.93
N LEU A 43 2.56 -3.73 4.22
CA LEU A 43 2.11 -4.53 3.08
C LEU A 43 1.77 -5.93 3.56
N ARG A 44 0.52 -6.35 3.42
CA ARG A 44 0.11 -7.74 3.68
C ARG A 44 -0.15 -8.46 2.36
N ILE A 45 0.53 -9.57 2.13
CA ILE A 45 0.39 -10.38 0.92
C ILE A 45 -0.02 -11.81 1.27
N PRO A 46 -0.93 -12.43 0.49
CA PRO A 46 -1.43 -13.77 0.78
C PRO A 46 -0.49 -14.88 0.29
N ALA A 47 0.48 -14.57 -0.57
CA ALA A 47 1.40 -15.54 -1.17
C ALA A 47 2.73 -14.88 -1.55
N ALA A 48 3.76 -15.70 -1.74
CA ALA A 48 5.04 -15.29 -2.29
C ALA A 48 4.88 -14.67 -3.69
N GLY A 49 5.69 -13.68 -4.01
CA GLY A 49 5.65 -13.06 -5.33
C GLY A 49 6.27 -11.66 -5.39
N THR A 50 6.10 -11.04 -6.55
CA THR A 50 6.49 -9.64 -6.77
C THR A 50 5.28 -8.75 -6.63
N VAL A 51 5.34 -7.77 -5.73
CA VAL A 51 4.30 -6.75 -5.56
C VAL A 51 4.85 -5.42 -6.03
N LYS A 52 4.12 -4.80 -6.95
CA LYS A 52 4.40 -3.44 -7.40
C LYS A 52 3.51 -2.48 -6.62
N LEU A 53 4.13 -1.52 -5.94
CA LEU A 53 3.47 -0.38 -5.34
C LEU A 53 3.62 0.82 -6.27
N SER A 54 2.54 1.55 -6.52
CA SER A 54 2.57 2.78 -7.32
C SER A 54 1.63 3.83 -6.76
N ILE A 55 2.01 5.11 -6.90
CA ILE A 55 1.14 6.23 -6.55
C ILE A 55 0.19 6.50 -7.71
N HIS A 56 -1.11 6.41 -7.45
CA HIS A 56 -2.16 6.81 -8.39
C HIS A 56 -2.98 7.93 -7.79
N VAL A 57 -2.78 9.15 -8.30
CA VAL A 57 -3.61 10.30 -7.97
C VAL A 57 -4.67 10.43 -9.05
N ASN A 58 -5.93 10.16 -8.69
CA ASN A 58 -7.08 10.46 -9.54
C ASN A 58 -8.21 11.06 -8.69
N ALA A 59 -9.14 11.76 -9.33
CA ALA A 59 -10.19 12.50 -8.63
C ALA A 59 -11.03 11.61 -7.70
N ARG A 60 -11.29 10.36 -8.10
CA ARG A 60 -12.03 9.39 -7.29
C ARG A 60 -11.27 8.99 -6.03
N ARG A 61 -9.97 8.74 -6.11
CA ARG A 61 -9.11 8.46 -4.94
C ARG A 61 -8.96 9.65 -4.02
N ALA A 62 -8.87 10.86 -4.58
CA ALA A 62 -8.86 12.07 -3.76
C ALA A 62 -10.16 12.14 -2.94
N LEU A 63 -11.31 11.93 -3.58
CA LEU A 63 -12.61 11.87 -2.90
C LEU A 63 -12.70 10.73 -1.87
N ASP A 64 -12.28 9.51 -2.21
CA ASP A 64 -12.25 8.37 -1.29
C ASP A 64 -11.37 8.69 -0.06
N ALA A 65 -10.19 9.28 -0.28
CA ALA A 65 -9.29 9.69 0.78
C ALA A 65 -9.90 10.79 1.67
N PHE A 66 -10.56 11.78 1.07
CA PHE A 66 -11.31 12.81 1.78
C PHE A 66 -12.47 12.22 2.59
N ALA A 67 -13.14 11.19 2.06
CA ALA A 67 -14.19 10.44 2.75
C ALA A 67 -13.65 9.46 3.81
N GLY A 68 -12.32 9.38 4.00
CA GLY A 68 -11.67 8.44 4.92
C GLY A 68 -11.68 6.98 4.44
N GLN A 69 -12.15 6.70 3.23
CA GLN A 69 -12.17 5.37 2.65
C GLN A 69 -10.77 4.95 2.20
N ARG A 70 -10.42 3.71 2.54
CA ARG A 70 -9.11 3.13 2.21
C ARG A 70 -9.32 1.87 1.36
N PRO A 71 -9.39 2.01 0.03
CA PRO A 71 -9.86 0.94 -0.85
C PRO A 71 -8.98 -0.32 -0.91
N GLN A 72 -7.81 -0.33 -0.26
CA GLN A 72 -6.90 -1.48 -0.21
C GLN A 72 -6.39 -1.79 1.20
N THR A 73 -7.07 -1.34 2.26
CA THR A 73 -6.77 -1.82 3.61
C THR A 73 -7.34 -3.20 3.81
N CYS A 74 -6.63 -4.05 4.54
CA CYS A 74 -7.15 -5.36 4.86
C CYS A 74 -8.27 -5.21 5.90
N THR A 75 -9.51 -5.48 5.49
CA THR A 75 -10.61 -5.64 6.43
C THR A 75 -10.31 -6.84 7.31
N SER A 76 -10.35 -6.63 8.63
CA SER A 76 -10.20 -7.67 9.64
C SER A 76 -11.22 -8.79 9.48
#